data_AF-A0A7W5II76-F1
#
_entry.id   AF-A0A7W5II76-F1
#
_cell.length_a   1.000
_cell.length_b   1.000
_cell.length_c   1.000
_cell.angle_alpha   90.00
_cell.angle_beta   90.00
_cell.angle_gamma   90.00
#
_symmetry.space_group_name_H-M   'P 1'
#
loop_
_entity.id
_entity.type
_entity.pdbx_description
1 polymer ?
#
loop_
_entity_poly.entity_id
_entity_poly.type
_entity_poly.pdbx_seq_one_letter_code
_entity_poly.pdbx_strand_id
1 'polypeptide(L)'
;MPLLLHEKGLYFAHSLAALTGKPVAIYVESNGVKAGAINTATDGYQIRTALVNLLRNGKCGRQGLICLSYEPGELDRGMFQMNSVSGGLFWATTSQIYKATVASFVWTAAPVQYSDNARAWVTSSASNRVVMANTWLSTNRLDGKAVVSPMVSTEVSDMVGQLVREYTPPALTAVPDLTGTPSGYRPTPLSDAILMTLAYAIVRVSWSEGAIRHAGHSTHSEETGGHNIGCVMIDGTGKIFGWGRNMTAVGPSLHGETMAILTHQRTNGGPLPEGTRIYSTLKPCYMCAGTIVTAAPDCTVIYGQDDVNITNSALDRRVNNCSNTTRVHETTGPELLNIQGNQSTTGSLATEDARRLMGDALEEFFQIGANIPPHRFESDLWIQAMDLLSAISPFAKTLYGYYLKGLAT
;
A
#
# COMPACT_ATOMS: atom_id res chain seq x y z
N MET A 1 15.80 -32.74 19.38
CA MET A 1 15.71 -31.47 20.15
C MET A 1 14.27 -30.96 20.12
N PRO A 2 13.75 -30.27 21.15
CA PRO A 2 12.41 -29.68 21.08
C PRO A 2 12.32 -28.71 19.90
N LEU A 3 11.10 -28.52 19.35
CA LEU A 3 10.89 -27.59 18.24
C LEU A 3 11.38 -26.19 18.60
N LEU A 4 12.02 -25.52 17.65
CA LEU A 4 12.42 -24.12 17.74
C LEU A 4 11.18 -23.21 17.64
N LEU A 5 11.31 -21.95 18.06
CA LEU A 5 10.16 -21.03 18.11
C LEU A 5 9.48 -20.83 16.73
N HIS A 6 10.27 -20.68 15.66
CA HIS A 6 9.75 -20.51 14.31
C HIS A 6 9.06 -21.79 13.81
N GLU A 7 9.54 -22.97 14.19
CA GLU A 7 8.93 -24.27 13.86
C GLU A 7 7.57 -24.41 14.55
N LYS A 8 7.50 -24.08 15.85
CA LYS A 8 6.22 -24.01 16.58
C LYS A 8 5.25 -23.06 15.87
N GLY A 9 5.73 -21.87 15.49
CA GLY A 9 4.90 -20.89 14.79
C GLY A 9 4.40 -21.40 13.42
N LEU A 10 5.22 -22.10 12.65
CA LEU A 10 4.81 -22.70 11.38
C LEU A 10 3.75 -23.79 11.59
N TYR A 11 3.91 -24.63 12.60
CA TYR A 11 2.91 -25.64 12.95
C TYR A 11 1.55 -24.97 13.27
N PHE A 12 1.56 -23.90 14.07
CA PHE A 12 0.35 -23.12 14.36
C PHE A 12 -0.29 -22.54 13.09
N ALA A 13 0.50 -21.89 12.24
CA ALA A 13 -0.01 -21.25 11.02
C ALA A 13 -0.66 -22.29 10.08
N HIS A 14 -0.01 -23.43 9.87
CA HIS A 14 -0.53 -24.49 8.99
C HIS A 14 -1.77 -25.21 9.56
N SER A 15 -1.82 -25.43 10.88
CA SER A 15 -3.01 -26.01 11.53
C SER A 15 -4.21 -25.06 11.44
N LEU A 16 -4.02 -23.78 11.76
CA LEU A 16 -5.06 -22.76 11.65
C LEU A 16 -5.55 -22.63 10.21
N ALA A 17 -4.65 -22.65 9.22
CA ALA A 17 -5.02 -22.56 7.81
C ALA A 17 -5.91 -23.72 7.35
N ALA A 18 -5.66 -24.93 7.87
CA ALA A 18 -6.50 -26.08 7.59
C ALA A 18 -7.89 -25.96 8.24
N LEU A 19 -7.96 -25.42 9.46
CA LEU A 19 -9.24 -25.20 10.15
C LEU A 19 -10.09 -24.13 9.44
N THR A 20 -9.47 -23.05 8.99
CA THR A 20 -10.17 -21.92 8.38
C THR A 20 -10.39 -22.10 6.87
N GLY A 21 -9.71 -23.06 6.24
CA GLY A 21 -9.69 -23.21 4.78
C GLY A 21 -9.06 -22.02 4.06
N LYS A 22 -8.24 -21.21 4.75
CA LYS A 22 -7.66 -19.96 4.26
C LYS A 22 -6.19 -19.87 4.64
N PRO A 23 -5.32 -19.24 3.82
CA PRO A 23 -3.95 -18.92 4.24
C PRO A 23 -3.92 -18.08 5.53
N VAL A 24 -2.93 -18.34 6.39
CA VAL A 24 -2.80 -17.73 7.74
C VAL A 24 -1.41 -17.13 7.92
N ALA A 25 -1.36 -16.01 8.64
CA ALA A 25 -0.15 -15.42 9.18
C ALA A 25 -0.30 -15.30 10.71
N ILE A 26 0.75 -15.62 11.46
CA ILE A 26 0.77 -15.45 12.91
C ILE A 26 2.00 -14.68 13.37
N TYR A 27 1.86 -13.90 14.42
CA TYR A 27 2.96 -13.27 15.15
C TYR A 27 3.17 -14.01 16.47
N VAL A 28 4.40 -14.48 16.71
CA VAL A 28 4.75 -15.34 17.84
C VAL A 28 6.00 -14.82 18.56
N GLU A 29 5.97 -14.89 19.88
CA GLU A 29 7.07 -14.56 20.80
C GLU A 29 7.43 -15.79 21.64
N SER A 30 8.50 -15.71 22.43
CA SER A 30 9.01 -16.83 23.23
C SER A 30 7.99 -17.44 24.20
N ASN A 31 7.02 -16.65 24.66
CA ASN A 31 5.93 -17.08 25.52
C ASN A 31 4.69 -17.57 24.75
N GLY A 32 4.44 -17.15 23.51
CA GLY A 32 3.16 -17.48 22.87
C GLY A 32 2.91 -16.83 21.52
N VAL A 33 1.86 -17.33 20.85
CA VAL A 33 1.24 -16.63 19.72
C VAL A 33 0.53 -15.39 20.28
N LYS A 34 0.87 -14.22 19.74
CA LYS A 34 0.34 -12.93 20.19
C LYS A 34 -0.75 -12.39 19.28
N ALA A 35 -0.68 -12.72 17.99
CA ALA A 35 -1.70 -12.35 17.02
C ALA A 35 -1.73 -13.34 15.86
N GLY A 36 -2.87 -13.40 15.18
CA GLY A 36 -3.06 -14.18 13.97
C GLY A 36 -4.05 -13.50 13.04
N ALA A 37 -3.90 -13.70 11.74
CA ALA A 37 -4.84 -13.23 10.74
C ALA A 37 -4.96 -14.22 9.59
N ILE A 38 -6.10 -14.18 8.91
CA ILE A 38 -6.41 -15.01 7.74
C ILE A 38 -6.42 -14.17 6.47
N ASN A 39 -6.20 -14.82 5.33
CA ASN A 39 -6.43 -14.21 4.04
C ASN A 39 -7.95 -14.06 3.81
N THR A 40 -8.39 -12.82 3.56
CA THR A 40 -9.79 -12.48 3.28
C THR A 40 -10.01 -12.05 1.84
N ALA A 41 -8.98 -12.14 0.99
CA ALA A 41 -9.09 -11.89 -0.44
C ALA A 41 -10.03 -12.93 -1.09
N THR A 42 -10.96 -12.45 -1.92
CA THR A 42 -11.83 -13.33 -2.73
C THR A 42 -11.23 -13.66 -4.10
N ASP A 43 -10.21 -12.93 -4.51
CA ASP A 43 -9.46 -13.09 -5.76
C ASP A 43 -7.98 -12.71 -5.57
N GLY A 44 -7.17 -12.85 -6.63
CA GLY A 44 -5.73 -12.59 -6.58
C GLY A 44 -5.32 -11.11 -6.57
N TYR A 45 -6.25 -10.18 -6.78
CA TYR A 45 -5.95 -8.76 -6.95
C TYR A 45 -6.17 -7.93 -5.67
N GLN A 46 -6.90 -8.49 -4.70
CA GLN A 46 -7.23 -7.79 -3.47
C GLN A 46 -6.06 -7.70 -2.49
N ILE A 47 -5.93 -6.52 -1.88
CA ILE A 47 -4.85 -6.20 -0.93
C ILE A 47 -5.16 -6.67 0.51
N ARG A 48 -5.55 -7.94 0.63
CA ARG A 48 -6.16 -8.55 1.83
C ARG A 48 -5.55 -9.90 2.22
N THR A 49 -4.25 -10.09 1.93
CA THR A 49 -3.53 -11.30 2.33
C THR A 49 -3.48 -11.44 3.85
N ALA A 50 -3.18 -12.64 4.34
CA ALA A 50 -3.11 -12.89 5.77
C ALA A 50 -2.03 -12.02 6.45
N LEU A 51 -0.86 -11.87 5.81
CA LEU A 51 0.22 -11.02 6.34
C LEU A 51 -0.19 -9.54 6.39
N VAL A 52 -0.85 -9.03 5.34
CA VAL A 52 -1.37 -7.65 5.33
C VAL A 52 -2.36 -7.43 6.46
N ASN A 53 -3.29 -8.37 6.66
CA ASN A 53 -4.27 -8.29 7.74
C ASN A 53 -3.61 -8.37 9.13
N LEU A 54 -2.58 -9.21 9.29
CA LEU A 54 -1.81 -9.33 10.53
C LEU A 54 -1.04 -8.04 10.85
N LEU A 55 -0.32 -7.47 9.89
CA LEU A 55 0.49 -6.27 10.14
C LEU A 55 -0.36 -5.02 10.37
N ARG A 56 -1.55 -4.95 9.77
CA ARG A 56 -2.51 -3.86 10.02
C ARG A 56 -3.13 -3.92 11.42
N ASN A 57 -3.52 -5.11 11.89
CA ASN A 57 -4.42 -5.24 13.05
C ASN A 57 -3.79 -5.95 14.25
N GLY A 58 -2.74 -6.75 14.03
CA GLY A 58 -2.16 -7.64 15.02
C GLY A 58 -1.21 -6.98 16.02
N LYS A 59 -0.92 -5.67 15.87
CA LYS A 59 -0.01 -4.90 16.74
C LYS A 59 1.33 -5.63 16.99
N CYS A 60 1.94 -6.11 15.91
CA CYS A 60 3.18 -6.90 15.99
C CYS A 60 4.31 -6.05 16.59
N GLY A 61 4.90 -6.52 17.68
CA GLY A 61 6.08 -5.91 18.28
C GLY A 61 7.35 -6.22 17.49
N ARG A 62 8.48 -5.63 17.90
CA ARG A 62 9.78 -5.88 17.26
C ARG A 62 10.42 -7.20 17.68
N GLN A 63 10.09 -7.75 18.86
CA GLN A 63 10.83 -8.87 19.45
C GLN A 63 10.39 -10.26 18.99
N GLY A 64 9.21 -10.39 18.39
CA GLY A 64 8.72 -11.67 17.88
C GLY A 64 9.15 -11.96 16.44
N LEU A 65 8.58 -13.01 15.90
CA LEU A 65 8.70 -13.40 14.50
C LEU A 65 7.31 -13.67 13.90
N ILE A 66 7.22 -13.61 12.58
CA ILE A 66 5.99 -13.92 11.86
C ILE A 66 6.14 -15.24 11.13
N CYS A 67 5.14 -16.13 11.22
CA CYS A 67 5.09 -17.38 10.46
C CYS A 67 3.89 -17.39 9.53
N LEU A 68 4.12 -17.78 8.27
CA LEU A 68 3.10 -17.93 7.24
C LEU A 68 2.81 -19.40 6.97
N SER A 69 1.53 -19.71 6.70
CA SER A 69 1.12 -21.03 6.20
C SER A 69 1.34 -21.20 4.68
N TYR A 70 1.93 -20.20 4.04
CA TYR A 70 2.05 -20.06 2.59
C TYR A 70 3.34 -19.31 2.24
N GLU A 71 3.78 -19.43 0.98
CA GLU A 71 4.95 -18.71 0.48
C GLU A 71 4.58 -17.24 0.17
N PRO A 72 5.35 -16.25 0.66
CA PRO A 72 5.01 -14.83 0.49
C PRO A 72 5.21 -14.34 -0.95
N GLY A 73 4.17 -13.69 -1.50
CA GLY A 73 4.23 -13.01 -2.80
C GLY A 73 4.83 -11.60 -2.72
N GLU A 74 4.84 -10.85 -3.83
CA GLU A 74 5.43 -9.49 -3.86
C GLU A 74 4.72 -8.50 -2.94
N LEU A 75 3.39 -8.59 -2.83
CA LEU A 75 2.62 -7.81 -1.86
C LEU A 75 3.06 -8.10 -0.42
N ASP A 76 3.21 -9.38 -0.05
CA ASP A 76 3.66 -9.79 1.28
C ASP A 76 5.09 -9.31 1.57
N ARG A 77 5.99 -9.46 0.58
CA ARG A 77 7.39 -9.01 0.66
C ARG A 77 7.48 -7.51 0.89
N GLY A 78 6.78 -6.73 0.06
CA GLY A 78 6.74 -5.28 0.17
C GLY A 78 6.18 -4.82 1.53
N MET A 79 5.10 -5.46 1.98
CA MET A 79 4.49 -5.17 3.27
C MET A 79 5.45 -5.45 4.44
N PHE A 80 6.14 -6.59 4.41
CA PHE A 80 7.12 -6.94 5.43
C PHE A 80 8.37 -6.06 5.37
N GLN A 81 8.85 -5.67 4.18
CA GLN A 81 9.97 -4.72 4.04
C GLN A 81 9.73 -3.40 4.77
N MET A 82 8.49 -2.92 4.76
CA MET A 82 8.13 -1.66 5.41
C MET A 82 7.73 -1.82 6.89
N ASN A 83 7.35 -3.02 7.33
CA ASN A 83 6.79 -3.28 8.67
C ASN A 83 7.48 -4.45 9.41
N SER A 84 8.75 -4.73 9.09
CA SER A 84 9.44 -5.94 9.55
C SER A 84 9.51 -6.07 11.08
N VAL A 85 9.50 -7.31 11.56
CA VAL A 85 9.82 -7.67 12.95
C VAL A 85 11.24 -8.21 13.04
N SER A 86 11.95 -7.97 14.15
CA SER A 86 13.38 -8.31 14.27
C SER A 86 13.64 -9.82 14.19
N GLY A 87 12.67 -10.64 14.61
CA GLY A 87 12.77 -12.10 14.50
C GLY A 87 12.70 -12.62 13.07
N GLY A 88 12.17 -11.85 12.12
CA GLY A 88 12.02 -12.24 10.72
C GLY A 88 10.66 -12.85 10.37
N LEU A 89 10.47 -13.11 9.07
CA LEU A 89 9.31 -13.80 8.49
C LEU A 89 9.71 -15.23 8.10
N PHE A 90 8.87 -16.21 8.42
CA PHE A 90 9.15 -17.62 8.17
C PHE A 90 8.04 -18.29 7.36
N TRP A 91 8.41 -19.18 6.45
CA TRP A 91 7.52 -20.08 5.73
C TRP A 91 8.24 -21.39 5.41
N ALA A 92 7.47 -22.45 5.11
CA ALA A 92 8.02 -23.74 4.72
C ALA A 92 7.70 -24.05 3.25
N THR A 93 8.71 -24.50 2.50
CA THR A 93 8.52 -25.12 1.17
C THR A 93 8.42 -26.64 1.33
N THR A 94 8.43 -27.40 0.24
CA THR A 94 8.40 -28.87 0.27
C THR A 94 9.64 -29.52 0.92
N SER A 95 10.74 -28.78 1.09
CA SER A 95 12.00 -29.35 1.57
C SER A 95 12.81 -28.45 2.50
N GLN A 96 12.43 -27.19 2.68
CA GLN A 96 13.19 -26.21 3.45
C GLN A 96 12.27 -25.33 4.29
N ILE A 97 12.80 -24.79 5.38
CA ILE A 97 12.21 -23.63 6.05
C ILE A 97 13.03 -22.42 5.61
N TYR A 98 12.34 -21.36 5.19
CA TYR A 98 12.97 -20.10 4.85
C TYR A 98 12.76 -19.09 5.97
N LYS A 99 13.76 -18.23 6.15
CA LYS A 99 13.67 -17.01 6.94
C LYS A 99 13.94 -15.84 6.02
N ALA A 100 13.05 -14.86 6.05
CA ALA A 100 13.30 -13.54 5.52
C ALA A 100 13.57 -12.51 6.61
N THR A 101 14.50 -11.59 6.33
CA THR A 101 14.86 -10.46 7.18
C THR A 101 14.99 -9.20 6.35
N VAL A 102 14.91 -8.05 7.01
CA VAL A 102 15.05 -6.75 6.38
C VAL A 102 16.15 -5.98 7.12
N ALA A 103 17.16 -5.55 6.39
CA ALA A 103 18.24 -4.70 6.89
C ALA A 103 18.39 -3.53 5.93
N SER A 104 18.30 -2.30 6.45
CA SER A 104 18.33 -1.06 5.63
C SER A 104 17.39 -1.15 4.42
N PHE A 105 16.14 -1.57 4.64
CA PHE A 105 15.09 -1.80 3.63
C PHE A 105 15.34 -2.93 2.62
N VAL A 106 16.51 -3.58 2.66
CA VAL A 106 16.83 -4.70 1.78
C VAL A 106 16.23 -5.99 2.34
N TRP A 107 15.33 -6.61 1.58
CA TRP A 107 14.82 -7.94 1.84
C TRP A 107 15.87 -8.99 1.48
N THR A 108 16.14 -9.91 2.41
CA THR A 108 16.90 -11.13 2.17
C THR A 108 16.08 -12.33 2.61
N ALA A 109 16.17 -13.43 1.89
CA ALA A 109 15.53 -14.71 2.24
C ALA A 109 16.51 -15.85 2.02
N ALA A 110 16.66 -16.71 3.02
CA ALA A 110 17.55 -17.86 2.95
C ALA A 110 16.95 -19.08 3.68
N PRO A 111 17.30 -20.31 3.27
CA PRO A 111 16.96 -21.49 4.02
C PRO A 111 17.62 -21.44 5.41
N VAL A 112 16.90 -21.89 6.43
CA VAL A 112 17.40 -22.01 7.81
C VAL A 112 17.40 -23.45 8.26
N GLN A 113 18.33 -23.76 9.15
CA GLN A 113 18.37 -25.08 9.80
C GLN A 113 17.13 -25.27 10.67
N TYR A 114 16.61 -26.49 10.64
CA TYR A 114 15.49 -26.94 11.47
C TYR A 114 15.87 -28.20 12.24
N SER A 115 15.21 -28.42 13.36
CA SER A 115 15.45 -29.52 14.28
C SER A 115 15.11 -30.87 13.64
N ASP A 116 15.75 -31.95 14.11
CA ASP A 116 15.40 -33.32 13.66
C ASP A 116 13.91 -33.63 13.84
N ASN A 117 13.28 -33.06 14.88
CA ASN A 117 11.86 -33.21 15.16
C ASN A 117 10.97 -32.52 14.10
N ALA A 118 11.46 -31.45 13.47
CA ALA A 118 10.77 -30.79 12.37
C ALA A 118 11.03 -31.50 11.02
N ARG A 119 12.06 -32.35 10.89
CA ARG A 119 12.46 -32.94 9.60
C ARG A 119 11.32 -33.66 8.90
N ALA A 120 10.63 -34.56 9.61
CA ALA A 120 9.52 -35.31 9.04
C ALA A 120 8.37 -34.40 8.58
N TRP A 121 8.16 -33.26 9.27
CA TRP A 121 7.16 -32.28 8.88
C TRP A 121 7.59 -31.48 7.65
N VAL A 122 8.83 -30.98 7.62
CA VAL A 122 9.34 -30.19 6.49
C VAL A 122 9.29 -30.98 5.19
N THR A 123 9.71 -32.25 5.22
CA THR A 123 9.77 -33.12 4.02
C THR A 123 8.43 -33.77 3.65
N SER A 124 7.38 -33.51 4.43
CA SER A 124 6.05 -34.07 4.18
C SER A 124 5.27 -33.27 3.14
N SER A 125 4.28 -33.91 2.52
CA SER A 125 3.28 -33.22 1.70
C SER A 125 2.56 -32.14 2.52
N ALA A 126 1.96 -31.16 1.85
CA ALA A 126 1.18 -30.12 2.50
C ALA A 126 0.04 -30.68 3.38
N SER A 127 -0.63 -31.74 2.92
CA SER A 127 -1.68 -32.43 3.68
C SER A 127 -1.13 -33.14 4.93
N ASN A 128 0.01 -33.83 4.81
CA ASN A 128 0.65 -34.50 5.95
C ASN A 128 1.19 -33.48 6.97
N ARG A 129 1.69 -32.33 6.53
CA ARG A 129 2.09 -31.23 7.42
C ARG A 129 0.96 -30.75 8.32
N VAL A 130 -0.26 -30.69 7.79
CA VAL A 130 -1.46 -30.34 8.57
C VAL A 130 -1.75 -31.40 9.63
N VAL A 131 -1.74 -32.68 9.26
CA VAL A 131 -1.97 -33.80 10.20
C VAL A 131 -0.97 -33.74 11.34
N MET A 132 0.32 -33.65 11.01
CA MET A 132 1.41 -33.58 11.99
C MET A 132 1.33 -32.33 12.87
N ALA A 133 0.96 -31.18 12.30
CA ALA A 133 0.76 -29.96 13.08
C ALA A 133 -0.40 -30.12 14.09
N ASN A 134 -1.52 -30.69 13.67
CA ASN A 134 -2.67 -30.94 14.53
C ASN A 134 -2.33 -31.94 15.67
N THR A 135 -1.59 -33.01 15.36
CA THR A 135 -1.12 -33.98 16.36
C THR A 135 -0.15 -33.35 17.37
N TRP A 136 0.74 -32.47 16.90
CA TRP A 136 1.66 -31.77 17.80
C TRP A 136 0.90 -30.81 18.73
N LEU A 137 -0.10 -30.08 18.20
CA LEU A 137 -0.92 -29.16 18.99
C LEU A 137 -1.80 -29.85 20.03
N SER A 138 -2.29 -31.07 19.77
CA SER A 138 -3.07 -31.82 20.75
C SER A 138 -2.25 -32.28 21.96
N THR A 139 -0.92 -32.29 21.85
CA THR A 139 0.01 -32.81 22.86
C THR A 139 0.92 -31.75 23.47
N ASN A 140 0.92 -30.52 22.94
CA ASN A 140 1.78 -29.42 23.38
C ASN A 140 0.96 -28.17 23.75
N ARG A 141 1.44 -27.41 24.75
CA ARG A 141 0.78 -26.22 25.31
C ARG A 141 1.68 -24.98 25.15
N LEU A 142 1.10 -23.80 24.92
CA LEU A 142 1.76 -22.49 25.10
C LEU A 142 1.17 -21.80 26.34
N ASP A 143 2.00 -21.10 27.11
CA ASP A 143 1.63 -20.46 28.39
C ASP A 143 0.97 -21.40 29.43
N GLY A 144 1.26 -22.71 29.38
CA GLY A 144 0.66 -23.70 30.29
C GLY A 144 -0.83 -24.01 30.03
N LYS A 145 -1.42 -23.43 28.97
CA LYS A 145 -2.83 -23.63 28.60
C LYS A 145 -2.95 -24.55 27.37
N ALA A 146 -4.00 -25.38 27.34
CA ALA A 146 -4.35 -26.12 26.13
C ALA A 146 -4.60 -25.11 25.02
N VAL A 147 -3.87 -25.22 23.91
CA VAL A 147 -4.22 -24.46 22.72
C VAL A 147 -5.36 -25.20 22.04
N VAL A 148 -6.56 -24.96 22.53
CA VAL A 148 -7.75 -25.16 21.69
C VAL A 148 -7.54 -24.21 20.53
N SER A 149 -7.63 -24.69 19.28
CA SER A 149 -7.81 -23.78 18.15
C SER A 149 -8.86 -22.76 18.58
N PRO A 150 -8.63 -21.44 18.40
CA PRO A 150 -9.66 -20.47 18.74
C PRO A 150 -10.94 -20.97 18.10
N MET A 151 -11.90 -21.42 18.92
CA MET A 151 -13.27 -21.59 18.46
C MET A 151 -13.59 -20.26 17.86
N VAL A 152 -13.95 -20.27 16.57
CA VAL A 152 -14.20 -19.11 15.75
C VAL A 152 -14.99 -18.13 16.59
N SER A 153 -14.31 -17.18 17.25
CA SER A 153 -14.99 -16.13 17.99
C SER A 153 -15.37 -15.16 16.90
N THR A 154 -16.44 -15.54 16.20
CA THR A 154 -17.20 -14.71 15.29
C THR A 154 -17.36 -13.32 15.91
N GLU A 155 -17.50 -13.21 17.23
CA GLU A 155 -17.63 -11.92 17.93
C GLU A 155 -16.41 -10.99 17.85
N VAL A 156 -15.15 -11.46 17.87
CA VAL A 156 -13.99 -10.53 17.76
C VAL A 156 -13.67 -10.21 16.30
N SER A 157 -13.80 -11.20 15.41
CA SER A 157 -13.56 -11.01 13.98
C SER A 157 -14.72 -10.28 13.27
N ASP A 158 -15.95 -10.39 13.77
CA ASP A 158 -17.10 -9.63 13.29
C ASP A 158 -17.28 -8.33 14.03
N MET A 159 -16.82 -8.13 15.26
CA MET A 159 -16.85 -6.79 15.87
C MET A 159 -15.70 -5.93 15.35
N VAL A 160 -14.48 -6.48 15.17
CA VAL A 160 -13.39 -5.78 14.46
C VAL A 160 -13.66 -5.74 12.95
N GLY A 161 -14.27 -6.78 12.37
CA GLY A 161 -14.69 -6.79 10.97
C GLY A 161 -15.88 -5.87 10.70
N GLN A 162 -16.84 -5.71 11.61
CA GLN A 162 -17.92 -4.71 11.53
C GLN A 162 -17.35 -3.33 11.78
N LEU A 163 -16.48 -3.11 12.78
CA LEU A 163 -15.82 -1.81 12.97
C LEU A 163 -14.89 -1.43 11.79
N VAL A 164 -14.26 -2.39 11.10
CA VAL A 164 -13.38 -2.13 9.92
C VAL A 164 -14.16 -2.07 8.61
N ARG A 165 -15.31 -2.76 8.50
CA ARG A 165 -16.28 -2.58 7.39
C ARG A 165 -17.07 -1.28 7.53
N GLU A 166 -17.29 -0.79 8.75
CA GLU A 166 -17.90 0.49 9.07
C GLU A 166 -16.89 1.65 9.08
N TYR A 167 -15.58 1.37 9.22
CA TYR A 167 -14.56 2.40 9.12
C TYR A 167 -14.36 2.82 7.66
N THR A 168 -15.24 3.73 7.25
CA THR A 168 -15.03 4.66 6.16
C THR A 168 -13.86 5.54 6.59
N PRO A 169 -12.68 5.48 5.95
CA PRO A 169 -11.60 6.41 6.22
C PRO A 169 -12.19 7.82 6.14
N PRO A 170 -11.82 8.73 7.04
CA PRO A 170 -12.46 10.03 7.12
C PRO A 170 -12.42 10.67 5.73
N ALA A 171 -13.60 10.87 5.13
CA ALA A 171 -13.79 11.45 3.80
C ALA A 171 -13.08 10.76 2.62
N LEU A 172 -13.20 9.44 2.49
CA LEU A 172 -12.86 8.74 1.23
C LEU A 172 -13.92 9.03 0.16
N THR A 173 -13.86 10.20 -0.46
CA THR A 173 -14.75 10.54 -1.56
C THR A 173 -14.52 9.56 -2.69
N ALA A 174 -15.53 8.74 -3.01
CA ALA A 174 -15.48 7.89 -4.19
C ALA A 174 -15.18 8.74 -5.42
N VAL A 175 -14.48 8.17 -6.41
CA VAL A 175 -14.39 8.82 -7.71
C VAL A 175 -15.82 9.08 -8.18
N PRO A 176 -16.22 10.33 -8.46
CA PRO A 176 -17.58 10.63 -8.91
C PRO A 176 -17.86 9.86 -10.21
N ASP A 177 -19.12 9.76 -10.62
CA ASP A 177 -19.42 9.22 -11.95
C ASP A 177 -18.90 10.20 -13.01
N LEU A 178 -17.65 10.00 -13.41
CA LEU A 178 -16.97 10.78 -14.42
C LEU A 178 -17.55 10.38 -15.78
N THR A 179 -18.51 11.19 -16.24
CA THR A 179 -19.15 10.98 -17.54
C THR A 179 -18.19 11.29 -18.69
N GLY A 180 -18.11 10.39 -19.66
CA GLY A 180 -17.30 10.53 -20.88
C GLY A 180 -15.85 10.03 -20.72
N THR A 181 -15.49 8.98 -21.47
CA THR A 181 -14.09 8.65 -21.76
C THR A 181 -13.57 9.60 -22.84
N PRO A 182 -12.41 10.27 -22.66
CA PRO A 182 -11.86 11.14 -23.69
C PRO A 182 -11.71 10.38 -25.03
N SER A 183 -12.40 10.84 -26.07
CA SER A 183 -12.36 10.15 -27.36
C SER A 183 -10.96 10.25 -27.97
N GLY A 184 -10.32 9.10 -28.19
CA GLY A 184 -8.95 9.05 -28.72
C GLY A 184 -7.86 9.34 -27.68
N TYR A 185 -8.13 9.05 -26.39
CA TYR A 185 -7.10 9.07 -25.35
C TYR A 185 -5.87 8.29 -25.79
N ARG A 186 -4.72 8.90 -25.57
CA ARG A 186 -3.41 8.27 -25.67
C ARG A 186 -2.47 8.98 -24.71
N PRO A 187 -1.49 8.26 -24.14
CA PRO A 187 -0.38 8.88 -23.43
C PRO A 187 0.31 9.97 -24.26
N THR A 188 0.27 11.21 -23.77
CA THR A 188 1.04 12.35 -24.32
C THR A 188 1.77 13.07 -23.18
N PRO A 189 2.81 13.86 -23.46
CA PRO A 189 3.42 14.72 -22.45
C PRO A 189 2.39 15.61 -21.72
N LEU A 190 1.38 16.11 -22.44
CA LEU A 190 0.33 16.94 -21.85
C LEU A 190 -0.65 16.14 -20.99
N SER A 191 -1.06 14.92 -21.40
CA SER A 191 -1.91 14.08 -20.55
C SER A 191 -1.22 13.70 -19.25
N ASP A 192 0.08 13.40 -19.32
CA ASP A 192 0.86 13.06 -18.15
C ASP A 192 1.00 14.26 -17.21
N ALA A 193 1.18 15.48 -17.77
CA ALA A 193 1.22 16.71 -16.99
C ALA A 193 -0.11 17.01 -16.30
N ILE A 194 -1.24 16.84 -16.99
CA ILE A 194 -2.58 16.99 -16.38
C ILE A 194 -2.72 16.06 -15.17
N LEU A 195 -2.30 14.80 -15.30
CA LEU A 195 -2.49 13.78 -14.27
C LEU A 195 -1.49 13.90 -13.11
N MET A 196 -0.26 14.32 -13.38
CA MET A 196 0.74 14.57 -12.34
C MET A 196 0.43 15.83 -11.55
N THR A 197 0.12 16.95 -12.22
CA THR A 197 -0.30 18.18 -11.56
C THR A 197 -1.62 17.99 -10.81
N LEU A 198 -2.54 17.15 -11.29
CA LEU A 198 -3.71 16.72 -10.51
C LEU A 198 -3.31 15.98 -9.22
N ALA A 199 -2.37 15.04 -9.29
CA ALA A 199 -1.91 14.30 -8.10
C ALA A 199 -1.32 15.25 -7.04
N TYR A 200 -0.55 16.26 -7.46
CA TYR A 200 -0.05 17.33 -6.58
C TYR A 200 -1.16 18.27 -6.10
N ALA A 201 -2.08 18.67 -6.96
CA ALA A 201 -3.24 19.50 -6.62
C ALA A 201 -4.11 18.84 -5.54
N ILE A 202 -4.32 17.51 -5.63
CA ILE A 202 -4.99 16.74 -4.59
C ILE A 202 -4.25 16.89 -3.26
N VAL A 203 -2.93 16.73 -3.23
CA VAL A 203 -2.12 16.93 -2.02
C VAL A 203 -2.27 18.36 -1.50
N ARG A 204 -2.28 19.37 -2.37
CA ARG A 204 -2.42 20.78 -1.98
C ARG A 204 -3.77 21.10 -1.34
N VAL A 205 -4.88 20.62 -1.92
CA VAL A 205 -6.23 20.92 -1.43
C VAL A 205 -6.61 20.07 -0.22
N SER A 206 -5.89 18.98 0.03
CA SER A 206 -6.06 18.08 1.18
C SER A 206 -4.79 18.00 2.04
N TRP A 207 -4.05 19.10 2.08
CA TRP A 207 -2.79 19.21 2.81
C TRP A 207 -2.99 18.89 4.30
N SER A 208 -2.08 18.10 4.88
CA SER A 208 -2.06 17.91 6.33
C SER A 208 -0.98 18.78 6.95
N GLU A 209 -1.39 19.69 7.84
CA GLU A 209 -0.46 20.52 8.61
C GLU A 209 0.33 19.68 9.62
N GLY A 210 -0.29 18.62 10.18
CA GLY A 210 0.36 17.66 11.07
C GLY A 210 1.52 16.87 10.44
N ALA A 211 1.64 16.89 9.10
CA ALA A 211 2.76 16.29 8.40
C ALA A 211 4.01 17.18 8.39
N ILE A 212 3.90 18.50 8.62
CA ILE A 212 5.03 19.44 8.63
C ILE A 212 5.87 19.26 9.90
N ARG A 213 7.19 19.20 9.76
CA ARG A 213 8.10 19.15 10.92
C ARG A 213 8.43 20.56 11.40
N HIS A 214 7.83 21.01 12.49
CA HIS A 214 8.29 22.23 13.17
C HIS A 214 9.45 21.91 14.14
N ALA A 215 10.61 22.54 13.92
CA ALA A 215 11.73 22.60 14.88
C ALA A 215 12.10 21.26 15.57
N GLY A 216 12.17 20.17 14.80
CA GLY A 216 12.61 18.86 15.29
C GLY A 216 11.57 18.07 16.11
N HIS A 217 10.34 18.54 16.24
CA HIS A 217 9.24 17.83 16.91
C HIS A 217 8.10 17.58 15.92
N SER A 218 7.69 16.32 15.75
CA SER A 218 6.47 15.97 15.04
C SER A 218 5.27 16.43 15.87
N THR A 219 4.55 17.44 15.38
CA THR A 219 3.27 17.84 15.99
C THR A 219 2.23 16.78 15.65
N HIS A 220 1.96 15.88 16.59
CA HIS A 220 0.95 14.81 16.49
C HIS A 220 -0.51 15.32 16.42
N SER A 221 -0.76 16.55 15.97
CA SER A 221 -2.10 17.14 15.97
C SER A 221 -2.63 17.34 14.55
N GLU A 222 -3.09 16.25 13.95
CA GLU A 222 -4.32 16.17 13.17
C GLU A 222 -4.66 14.67 12.97
N GLU A 223 -5.73 14.21 13.60
CA GLU A 223 -6.09 12.79 13.79
C GLU A 223 -6.37 12.02 12.49
N THR A 224 -6.26 12.65 11.31
CA THR A 224 -6.65 12.09 10.01
C THR A 224 -5.59 12.26 8.90
N GLY A 225 -4.39 12.77 9.21
CA GLY A 225 -3.35 13.13 8.23
C GLY A 225 -2.21 12.12 8.07
N GLY A 226 -1.88 11.72 6.84
CA GLY A 226 -0.63 11.01 6.54
C GLY A 226 0.44 11.95 5.97
N HIS A 227 1.52 11.41 5.42
CA HIS A 227 2.47 12.22 4.65
C HIS A 227 1.77 12.92 3.47
N ASN A 228 2.25 14.08 3.03
CA ASN A 228 1.68 14.82 1.90
C ASN A 228 2.08 14.16 0.55
N ILE A 229 1.56 12.95 0.32
CA ILE A 229 1.79 12.10 -0.86
C ILE A 229 0.43 11.71 -1.44
N GLY A 230 0.21 12.05 -2.71
CA GLY A 230 -1.00 11.74 -3.48
C GLY A 230 -0.75 10.77 -4.63
N CYS A 231 -1.83 10.12 -5.08
CA CYS A 231 -1.86 9.19 -6.19
C CYS A 231 -3.16 9.33 -7.00
N VAL A 232 -3.06 9.20 -8.32
CA VAL A 232 -4.20 9.13 -9.27
C VAL A 232 -4.02 7.92 -10.20
N MET A 233 -5.11 7.27 -10.58
CA MET A 233 -5.12 6.13 -11.50
C MET A 233 -6.08 6.36 -12.65
N ILE A 234 -5.59 6.10 -13.86
CA ILE A 234 -6.33 6.23 -15.11
C ILE A 234 -6.24 4.92 -15.89
N ASP A 235 -7.31 4.53 -16.58
CA ASP A 235 -7.33 3.34 -17.42
C ASP A 235 -6.85 3.62 -18.86
N GLY A 236 -6.80 2.57 -19.69
CA GLY A 236 -6.42 2.65 -21.10
C GLY A 236 -7.38 3.46 -21.97
N THR A 237 -8.57 3.82 -21.48
CA THR A 237 -9.56 4.65 -22.18
C THR A 237 -9.46 6.12 -21.81
N GLY A 238 -8.60 6.46 -20.84
CA GLY A 238 -8.46 7.81 -20.33
C GLY A 238 -9.46 8.15 -19.22
N LYS A 239 -10.10 7.15 -18.60
CA LYS A 239 -10.98 7.36 -17.45
C LYS A 239 -10.20 7.25 -16.15
N ILE A 240 -10.22 8.32 -15.36
CA ILE A 240 -9.75 8.32 -13.98
C ILE A 240 -10.69 7.43 -13.17
N PHE A 241 -10.16 6.41 -12.53
CA PHE A 241 -10.95 5.42 -11.79
C PHE A 241 -10.54 5.27 -10.33
N GLY A 242 -9.41 5.86 -9.93
CA GLY A 242 -8.88 5.77 -8.59
C GLY A 242 -8.07 6.99 -8.21
N TRP A 243 -8.11 7.36 -6.94
CA TRP A 243 -7.27 8.38 -6.35
C TRP A 243 -7.06 8.10 -4.86
N GLY A 244 -5.98 8.62 -4.30
CA GLY A 244 -5.70 8.48 -2.87
C GLY A 244 -4.67 9.47 -2.37
N ARG A 245 -4.76 9.78 -1.08
CA ARG A 245 -3.74 10.48 -0.32
C ARG A 245 -3.25 9.57 0.80
N ASN A 246 -1.98 9.69 1.16
CA ASN A 246 -1.44 8.99 2.31
C ASN A 246 -2.20 9.40 3.58
N MET A 247 -2.61 8.38 4.34
CA MET A 247 -3.36 8.45 5.59
C MET A 247 -2.71 7.53 6.64
N THR A 248 -1.38 7.55 6.73
CA THR A 248 -0.64 6.67 7.65
C THR A 248 -0.96 6.90 9.12
N ALA A 249 -1.46 8.08 9.52
CA ALA A 249 -2.00 8.29 10.87
C ALA A 249 -3.23 7.41 11.16
N VAL A 250 -4.01 7.08 10.13
CA VAL A 250 -5.17 6.20 10.23
C VAL A 250 -4.75 4.73 10.18
N GLY A 251 -3.77 4.40 9.34
CA GLY A 251 -3.24 3.04 9.28
C GLY A 251 -1.91 2.98 8.54
N PRO A 252 -0.92 2.22 9.05
CA PRO A 252 0.46 2.27 8.57
C PRO A 252 0.64 1.85 7.11
N SER A 253 -0.33 1.11 6.57
CA SER A 253 -0.31 0.67 5.17
C SER A 253 -1.13 1.56 4.21
N LEU A 254 -1.76 2.63 4.71
CA LEU A 254 -2.68 3.48 3.92
C LEU A 254 -1.91 4.59 3.22
N HIS A 255 -1.01 4.22 2.30
CA HIS A 255 -0.29 5.14 1.43
C HIS A 255 -1.16 5.60 0.26
N GLY A 256 -0.80 6.71 -0.41
CA GLY A 256 -1.59 7.27 -1.51
C GLY A 256 -1.94 6.25 -2.60
N GLU A 257 -0.98 5.41 -2.98
CA GLU A 257 -1.14 4.38 -4.01
C GLU A 257 -2.04 3.25 -3.55
N THR A 258 -1.84 2.76 -2.32
CA THR A 258 -2.74 1.74 -1.74
C THR A 258 -4.15 2.29 -1.53
N MET A 259 -4.28 3.58 -1.20
CA MET A 259 -5.56 4.25 -1.07
C MET A 259 -6.26 4.35 -2.41
N ALA A 260 -5.56 4.72 -3.49
CA ALA A 260 -6.12 4.74 -4.84
C ALA A 260 -6.64 3.37 -5.29
N ILE A 261 -5.90 2.30 -5.00
CA ILE A 261 -6.36 0.91 -5.25
C ILE A 261 -7.60 0.60 -4.41
N LEU A 262 -7.59 0.94 -3.11
CA LEU A 262 -8.72 0.69 -2.22
C LEU A 262 -9.98 1.46 -2.62
N THR A 263 -9.85 2.72 -3.04
CA THR A 263 -10.96 3.55 -3.54
C THR A 263 -11.67 2.85 -4.69
N HIS A 264 -10.92 2.23 -5.61
CA HIS A 264 -11.48 1.46 -6.70
C HIS A 264 -12.07 0.11 -6.25
N GLN A 265 -11.28 -0.69 -5.53
CA GLN A 265 -11.65 -2.06 -5.16
C GLN A 265 -12.84 -2.13 -4.20
N ARG A 266 -13.06 -1.10 -3.37
CA ARG A 266 -14.23 -1.03 -2.48
C ARG A 266 -15.54 -0.91 -3.24
N THR A 267 -15.51 -0.23 -4.38
CA THR A 267 -16.71 0.04 -5.19
C THR A 267 -16.92 -1.05 -6.25
N ASN A 268 -15.84 -1.47 -6.91
CA ASN A 268 -15.93 -2.31 -8.12
C ASN A 268 -15.45 -3.76 -7.89
N GLY A 269 -14.64 -4.01 -6.87
CA GLY A 269 -13.90 -5.26 -6.73
C GLY A 269 -12.96 -5.53 -7.91
N GLY A 270 -12.43 -6.75 -8.02
CA GLY A 270 -11.73 -7.22 -9.21
C GLY A 270 -10.34 -6.60 -9.50
N PRO A 271 -9.75 -6.95 -10.65
CA PRO A 271 -8.49 -6.35 -11.11
C PRO A 271 -8.69 -4.88 -11.47
N LEU A 272 -7.60 -4.11 -11.44
CA LEU A 272 -7.64 -2.77 -12.01
C LEU A 272 -7.83 -2.83 -13.54
N PRO A 273 -8.46 -1.82 -14.16
CA PRO A 273 -8.69 -1.77 -15.60
C PRO A 273 -7.43 -1.96 -16.45
N GLU A 274 -7.59 -2.51 -17.65
CA GLU A 274 -6.49 -2.63 -18.61
C GLU A 274 -5.91 -1.26 -19.01
N GLY A 275 -4.62 -1.22 -19.33
CA GLY A 275 -3.94 0.02 -19.69
C GLY A 275 -3.77 0.99 -18.51
N THR A 276 -3.88 0.49 -17.27
CA THR A 276 -3.74 1.28 -16.06
C THR A 276 -2.41 2.05 -16.05
N ARG A 277 -2.51 3.36 -15.86
CA ARG A 277 -1.38 4.25 -15.56
C ARG A 277 -1.60 4.90 -14.20
N ILE A 278 -0.56 4.89 -13.38
CA ILE A 278 -0.60 5.33 -11.98
C ILE A 278 0.31 6.53 -11.83
N TYR A 279 -0.22 7.66 -11.39
CA TYR A 279 0.53 8.90 -11.17
C TYR A 279 0.68 9.10 -9.67
N SER A 280 1.90 8.98 -9.16
CA SER A 280 2.21 9.16 -7.74
C SER A 280 3.13 10.35 -7.54
N THR A 281 2.79 11.23 -6.61
CA THR A 281 3.64 12.40 -6.29
C THR A 281 5.04 12.01 -5.80
N LEU A 282 5.18 10.82 -5.21
CA LEU A 282 6.46 10.23 -4.78
C LEU A 282 6.60 8.80 -5.32
N LYS A 283 7.83 8.36 -5.60
CA LYS A 283 8.14 6.98 -5.99
C LYS A 283 7.54 5.96 -5.02
N PRO A 284 6.82 4.93 -5.51
CA PRO A 284 6.22 3.95 -4.62
C PRO A 284 7.24 3.15 -3.83
N CYS A 285 7.04 3.04 -2.51
CA CYS A 285 7.88 2.22 -1.65
C CYS A 285 7.70 0.72 -1.93
N TYR A 286 8.50 -0.14 -1.29
CA TYR A 286 8.41 -1.61 -1.48
C TYR A 286 7.01 -2.18 -1.31
N MET A 287 6.27 -1.70 -0.31
CA MET A 287 4.87 -2.07 -0.07
C MET A 287 3.97 -1.64 -1.24
N CYS A 288 4.00 -0.37 -1.62
CA CYS A 288 3.18 0.15 -2.72
C CYS A 288 3.53 -0.53 -4.04
N ALA A 289 4.82 -0.70 -4.36
CA ALA A 289 5.28 -1.41 -5.54
C ALA A 289 4.77 -2.86 -5.58
N GLY A 290 4.94 -3.63 -4.50
CA GLY A 290 4.42 -4.99 -4.39
C GLY A 290 2.89 -5.07 -4.51
N THR A 291 2.20 -4.06 -3.99
CA THR A 291 0.74 -3.92 -4.11
C THR A 291 0.31 -3.66 -5.55
N ILE A 292 0.95 -2.70 -6.21
CA ILE A 292 0.65 -2.30 -7.59
C ILE A 292 0.84 -3.48 -8.54
N VAL A 293 2.00 -4.13 -8.52
CA VAL A 293 2.27 -5.24 -9.47
C VAL A 293 1.34 -6.43 -9.25
N THR A 294 0.79 -6.58 -8.05
CA THR A 294 -0.18 -7.65 -7.73
C THR A 294 -1.59 -7.27 -8.20
N ALA A 295 -2.01 -6.01 -8.01
CA ALA A 295 -3.36 -5.56 -8.32
C ALA A 295 -3.56 -5.12 -9.78
N ALA A 296 -2.48 -4.70 -10.45
CA ALA A 296 -2.48 -4.10 -11.77
C ALA A 296 -1.29 -4.60 -12.61
N PRO A 297 -1.29 -5.87 -13.04
CA PRO A 297 -0.34 -6.35 -14.03
C PRO A 297 -0.35 -5.47 -15.29
N ASP A 298 0.78 -5.41 -15.99
CA ASP A 298 0.99 -4.59 -17.20
C ASP A 298 0.85 -3.06 -17.01
N CYS A 299 0.79 -2.57 -15.77
CA CYS A 299 0.61 -1.14 -15.52
C CYS A 299 1.89 -0.31 -15.74
N THR A 300 1.70 0.99 -15.97
CA THR A 300 2.79 1.97 -15.97
C THR A 300 2.66 2.91 -14.80
N VAL A 301 3.68 2.99 -13.96
CA VAL A 301 3.77 3.95 -12.87
C VAL A 301 4.61 5.14 -13.28
N ILE A 302 4.06 6.32 -13.06
CA ILE A 302 4.69 7.60 -13.28
C ILE A 302 4.81 8.27 -11.93
N TYR A 303 6.01 8.65 -11.52
CA TYR A 303 6.21 9.33 -10.24
C TYR A 303 6.88 10.68 -10.39
N GLY A 304 6.45 11.67 -9.61
CA GLY A 304 6.94 13.04 -9.72
C GLY A 304 8.29 13.22 -9.03
N GLN A 305 8.38 12.85 -7.75
CA GLN A 305 9.64 12.84 -7.00
C GLN A 305 10.21 11.41 -6.90
N ASP A 306 11.53 11.26 -7.06
CA ASP A 306 12.22 9.98 -6.84
C ASP A 306 12.41 9.70 -5.34
N ASP A 307 12.53 8.42 -4.98
CA ASP A 307 12.98 8.00 -3.66
C ASP A 307 14.24 7.15 -3.83
N VAL A 308 15.39 7.79 -3.57
CA VAL A 308 16.71 7.17 -3.72
C VAL A 308 16.93 5.99 -2.77
N ASN A 309 16.15 5.89 -1.69
CA ASN A 309 16.19 4.75 -0.77
C ASN A 309 15.41 3.55 -1.31
N ILE A 310 14.51 3.77 -2.28
CA ILE A 310 13.73 2.71 -2.91
C ILE A 310 14.48 2.27 -4.16
N THR A 311 15.24 1.19 -3.99
CA THR A 311 15.97 0.53 -5.06
C THR A 311 15.57 -0.93 -5.12
N ASN A 312 15.60 -1.51 -6.32
CA ASN A 312 15.21 -2.91 -6.51
C ASN A 312 13.83 -3.18 -5.88
N SER A 313 12.86 -2.31 -6.12
CA SER A 313 11.46 -2.57 -5.83
C SER A 313 10.87 -3.55 -6.85
N ALA A 314 9.65 -4.03 -6.61
CA ALA A 314 8.95 -4.90 -7.58
C ALA A 314 8.76 -4.21 -8.94
N LEU A 315 8.56 -2.88 -8.93
CA LEU A 315 8.47 -2.07 -10.13
C LEU A 315 9.81 -1.93 -10.85
N ASP A 316 10.92 -1.74 -10.11
CA ASP A 316 12.26 -1.64 -10.73
C ASP A 316 12.66 -2.97 -11.40
N ARG A 317 12.21 -4.09 -10.83
CA ARG A 317 12.38 -5.44 -11.41
C ARG A 317 11.42 -5.76 -12.54
N ARG A 318 10.47 -4.88 -12.85
CA ARG A 318 9.41 -5.09 -13.85
C ARG A 318 8.57 -6.34 -13.61
N VAL A 319 8.25 -6.62 -12.34
CA VAL A 319 7.39 -7.77 -12.00
C VAL A 319 6.02 -7.58 -12.67
N ASN A 320 5.46 -8.68 -13.20
CA ASN A 320 4.17 -8.69 -13.90
C ASN A 320 4.11 -7.67 -15.04
N ASN A 321 5.23 -7.48 -15.75
CA ASN A 321 5.39 -6.55 -16.86
C ASN A 321 5.03 -5.08 -16.52
N CYS A 322 5.02 -4.75 -15.23
CA CYS A 322 4.82 -3.38 -14.79
C CYS A 322 6.08 -2.56 -15.06
N SER A 323 5.93 -1.27 -15.30
CA SER A 323 7.06 -0.35 -15.46
C SER A 323 6.91 0.85 -14.54
N ASN A 324 8.01 1.52 -14.24
CA ASN A 324 7.99 2.81 -13.57
C ASN A 324 8.91 3.81 -14.28
N THR A 325 8.59 5.09 -14.18
CA THR A 325 9.44 6.18 -14.66
C THR A 325 9.22 7.44 -13.83
N THR A 326 10.31 8.17 -13.57
CA THR A 326 10.23 9.53 -13.03
C THR A 326 9.73 10.46 -14.13
N ARG A 327 8.79 11.36 -13.81
CA ARG A 327 8.41 12.50 -14.65
C ARG A 327 9.12 13.74 -14.10
N VAL A 328 10.17 14.17 -14.80
CA VAL A 328 11.03 15.30 -14.41
C VAL A 328 10.81 16.56 -15.26
N HIS A 329 9.70 16.66 -15.99
CA HIS A 329 9.51 17.62 -17.10
C HIS A 329 8.52 18.78 -16.83
N GLU A 330 8.02 18.93 -15.61
CA GLU A 330 7.24 20.10 -15.17
C GLU A 330 8.05 20.92 -14.17
N THR A 331 7.71 22.18 -13.93
CA THR A 331 8.50 23.08 -13.06
C THR A 331 8.53 22.59 -11.60
N THR A 332 7.41 22.06 -11.10
CA THR A 332 7.29 21.64 -9.69
C THR A 332 8.11 20.38 -9.33
N GLY A 333 8.16 19.37 -10.21
CA GLY A 333 8.79 18.07 -9.93
C GLY A 333 10.31 18.15 -9.64
N PRO A 334 11.12 18.78 -10.53
CA PRO A 334 12.53 19.06 -10.30
C PRO A 334 12.79 19.89 -9.05
N GLU A 335 11.95 20.88 -8.74
CA GLU A 335 12.10 21.68 -7.53
C GLU A 335 11.82 20.86 -6.26
N LEU A 336 10.81 19.99 -6.27
CA LEU A 336 10.56 19.04 -5.19
C LEU A 336 11.74 18.06 -5.03
N LEU A 337 12.35 17.63 -6.13
CA LEU A 337 13.56 16.81 -6.12
C LEU A 337 14.75 17.56 -5.52
N ASN A 338 14.90 18.86 -5.82
CA ASN A 338 15.95 19.70 -5.25
C ASN A 338 15.82 19.84 -3.73
N ILE A 339 14.58 19.95 -3.20
CA ILE A 339 14.34 20.00 -1.74
C ILE A 339 14.80 18.72 -1.06
N GLN A 340 14.77 17.57 -1.74
CA GLN A 340 15.15 16.28 -1.17
C GLN A 340 16.58 16.30 -0.63
N GLY A 341 17.54 16.85 -1.38
CA GLY A 341 18.95 16.96 -0.97
C GLY A 341 19.46 15.72 -0.22
N ASN A 342 19.81 15.89 1.06
CA ASN A 342 20.20 14.81 1.99
C ASN A 342 19.10 14.42 3.01
N GLN A 343 17.88 14.91 2.86
CA GLN A 343 16.77 14.61 3.76
C GLN A 343 16.12 13.26 3.43
N SER A 344 15.45 12.65 4.41
CA SER A 344 14.56 11.52 4.14
C SER A 344 13.43 11.96 3.22
N THR A 345 13.03 11.12 2.28
CA THR A 345 12.11 11.44 1.18
C THR A 345 10.71 11.86 1.64
N THR A 346 10.22 11.34 2.77
CA THR A 346 8.97 11.83 3.39
C THR A 346 9.15 13.13 4.16
N GLY A 347 10.38 13.40 4.62
CA GLY A 347 10.76 14.63 5.31
C GLY A 347 10.87 15.82 4.35
N SER A 348 11.33 15.62 3.12
CA SER A 348 11.38 16.69 2.11
C SER A 348 9.98 17.21 1.74
N LEU A 349 8.98 16.34 1.78
CA LEU A 349 7.57 16.67 1.53
C LEU A 349 6.84 17.25 2.77
N ALA A 350 7.55 17.40 3.89
CA ALA A 350 7.04 17.87 5.18
C ALA A 350 7.57 19.29 5.52
N THR A 351 7.72 20.14 4.51
CA THR A 351 8.31 21.48 4.61
C THR A 351 7.38 22.55 4.04
N GLU A 352 7.57 23.79 4.48
CA GLU A 352 6.84 24.95 3.95
C GLU A 352 7.19 25.20 2.47
N ASP A 353 8.43 24.95 2.07
CA ASP A 353 8.85 25.01 0.66
C ASP A 353 8.11 23.98 -0.19
N ALA A 354 7.97 22.74 0.30
CA ALA A 354 7.16 21.73 -0.38
C ALA A 354 5.68 22.14 -0.43
N ARG A 355 5.13 22.72 0.64
CA ARG A 355 3.75 23.25 0.66
C ARG A 355 3.54 24.31 -0.44
N ARG A 356 4.50 25.24 -0.57
CA ARG A 356 4.49 26.27 -1.61
C ARG A 356 4.54 25.65 -3.00
N LEU A 357 5.44 24.70 -3.23
CA LEU A 357 5.53 23.98 -4.51
C LEU A 357 4.25 23.20 -4.86
N MET A 358 3.55 22.62 -3.88
CA MET A 358 2.23 22.02 -4.14
C MET A 358 1.19 23.09 -4.54
N GLY A 359 1.34 24.33 -4.08
CA GLY A 359 0.57 25.49 -4.56
C GLY A 359 0.91 25.82 -6.01
N ASP A 360 2.20 25.87 -6.34
CA ASP A 360 2.67 26.12 -7.72
C ASP A 360 2.12 25.05 -8.69
N ALA A 361 2.10 23.76 -8.30
CA ALA A 361 1.50 22.70 -9.12
C ALA A 361 -0.03 22.82 -9.29
N LEU A 362 -0.74 23.38 -8.31
CA LEU A 362 -2.17 23.67 -8.44
C LEU A 362 -2.41 24.80 -9.46
N GLU A 363 -1.56 25.83 -9.45
CA GLU A 363 -1.60 26.89 -10.46
C GLU A 363 -1.23 26.36 -11.85
N GLU A 364 -0.21 25.50 -11.97
CA GLU A 364 0.14 24.80 -13.22
C GLU A 364 -1.05 23.99 -13.76
N PHE A 365 -1.76 23.26 -12.90
CA PHE A 365 -2.97 22.53 -13.27
C PHE A 365 -4.04 23.45 -13.85
N PHE A 366 -4.28 24.62 -13.25
CA PHE A 366 -5.22 25.62 -13.76
C PHE A 366 -4.74 26.27 -15.06
N GLN A 367 -3.45 26.56 -15.16
CA GLN A 367 -2.84 27.11 -16.37
C GLN A 367 -2.97 26.16 -17.55
N ILE A 368 -2.74 24.86 -17.33
CA ILE A 368 -2.97 23.84 -18.36
C ILE A 368 -4.42 23.90 -18.84
N GLY A 369 -5.39 23.85 -17.93
CA GLY A 369 -6.82 23.92 -18.26
C GLY A 369 -7.22 25.14 -19.09
N ALA A 370 -6.72 26.32 -18.71
CA ALA A 370 -7.03 27.57 -19.40
C ALA A 370 -6.47 27.64 -20.83
N ASN A 371 -5.45 26.85 -21.16
CA ASN A 371 -4.72 26.91 -22.43
C ASN A 371 -4.97 25.71 -23.35
N ILE A 372 -5.69 24.67 -22.91
CA ILE A 372 -6.01 23.52 -23.77
C ILE A 372 -7.12 23.91 -24.77
N PRO A 373 -6.92 23.69 -26.08
CA PRO A 373 -7.99 23.83 -27.06
C PRO A 373 -9.15 22.86 -26.80
N PRO A 374 -10.42 23.32 -26.83
CA PRO A 374 -11.58 22.54 -26.38
C PRO A 374 -11.91 21.30 -27.24
N HIS A 375 -11.33 21.18 -28.43
CA HIS A 375 -11.54 20.05 -29.35
C HIS A 375 -10.54 18.90 -29.13
N ARG A 376 -9.60 19.04 -28.19
CA ARG A 376 -8.61 18.01 -27.87
C ARG A 376 -9.13 17.10 -26.77
N PHE A 377 -8.82 15.80 -26.85
CA PHE A 377 -9.14 14.86 -25.77
C PHE A 377 -8.49 15.26 -24.44
N GLU A 378 -7.36 15.98 -24.45
CA GLU A 378 -6.77 16.52 -23.23
C GLU A 378 -7.68 17.52 -22.51
N SER A 379 -8.59 18.20 -23.23
CA SER A 379 -9.62 19.06 -22.63
C SER A 379 -10.60 18.24 -21.81
N ASP A 380 -11.09 17.13 -22.38
CA ASP A 380 -12.00 16.21 -21.70
C ASP A 380 -11.32 15.58 -20.48
N LEU A 381 -10.05 15.19 -20.62
CA LEU A 381 -9.25 14.67 -19.52
C LEU A 381 -9.08 15.69 -18.39
N TRP A 382 -8.81 16.95 -18.73
CA TRP A 382 -8.67 18.01 -17.74
C TRP A 382 -10.01 18.32 -17.04
N ILE A 383 -11.14 18.32 -17.77
CA ILE A 383 -12.48 18.46 -17.17
C ILE A 383 -12.73 17.34 -16.17
N GLN A 384 -12.41 16.10 -16.55
CA GLN A 384 -12.53 14.94 -15.68
C GLN A 384 -11.66 15.07 -14.41
N ALA A 385 -10.41 15.53 -14.58
CA ALA A 385 -9.51 15.84 -13.47
C ALA A 385 -10.06 16.92 -12.55
N MET A 386 -10.64 17.99 -13.12
CA MET A 386 -11.23 19.10 -12.37
C MET A 386 -12.48 18.67 -11.59
N ASP A 387 -13.30 17.79 -12.16
CA ASP A 387 -14.46 17.23 -11.46
C ASP A 387 -14.04 16.32 -10.30
N LEU A 388 -12.98 15.53 -10.46
CA LEU A 388 -12.40 14.80 -9.33
C LEU A 388 -11.87 15.75 -8.25
N LEU A 389 -11.09 16.77 -8.62
CA LEU A 389 -10.55 17.75 -7.67
C LEU A 389 -11.68 18.49 -6.93
N SER A 390 -12.79 18.76 -7.61
CA SER A 390 -13.99 19.39 -7.04
C SER A 390 -14.75 18.47 -6.09
N ALA A 391 -14.75 17.16 -6.33
CA ALA A 391 -15.32 16.18 -5.41
C ALA A 391 -14.48 16.06 -4.13
N ILE A 392 -13.16 16.26 -4.23
CA ILE A 392 -12.24 16.25 -3.08
C ILE A 392 -12.33 17.56 -2.30
N SER A 393 -12.36 18.70 -2.98
CA SER A 393 -12.46 20.03 -2.38
C SER A 393 -13.55 20.86 -3.07
N PRO A 394 -14.61 21.27 -2.36
CA PRO A 394 -15.69 22.07 -2.96
C PRO A 394 -15.21 23.46 -3.42
N PHE A 395 -14.02 23.90 -2.99
CA PHE A 395 -13.43 25.18 -3.35
C PHE A 395 -12.64 25.14 -4.67
N ALA A 396 -12.39 23.97 -5.26
CA ALA A 396 -11.55 23.86 -6.45
C ALA A 396 -12.04 24.74 -7.61
N LYS A 397 -13.34 24.71 -7.93
CA LYS A 397 -13.93 25.55 -9.00
C LYS A 397 -13.86 27.04 -8.67
N THR A 398 -13.96 27.41 -7.39
CA THR A 398 -13.80 28.80 -6.94
C THR A 398 -12.36 29.27 -7.12
N LEU A 399 -11.38 28.46 -6.72
CA LEU A 399 -9.95 28.75 -6.91
C LEU A 399 -9.61 28.93 -8.40
N TYR A 400 -10.12 28.04 -9.25
CA TYR A 400 -9.95 28.19 -10.70
C TYR A 400 -10.58 29.50 -11.23
N GLY A 401 -11.76 29.87 -10.73
CA GLY A 401 -12.40 31.15 -11.06
C GLY A 401 -11.61 32.38 -10.60
N TYR A 402 -10.84 32.28 -9.52
CA TYR A 402 -9.91 33.33 -9.08
C TYR A 402 -8.67 33.41 -9.98
N TYR A 403 -8.08 32.26 -10.29
CA TYR A 403 -6.98 32.16 -11.24
C TYR A 403 -7.32 32.83 -12.58
N LEU A 404 -8.49 32.52 -13.17
CA LEU A 404 -8.94 33.12 -14.44
C LEU A 404 -9.14 34.65 -14.37
N LYS A 405 -9.33 35.21 -13.18
CA LYS A 405 -9.46 36.66 -12.95
C LYS A 405 -8.12 37.34 -12.64
N GLY A 406 -7.01 36.61 -12.67
CA GLY A 406 -5.69 37.10 -12.28
C GLY A 406 -5.57 37.36 -10.77
N LEU A 407 -6.43 36.75 -9.96
CA LEU A 407 -6.35 36.81 -8.51
C LEU A 407 -5.51 35.60 -8.08
N ALA A 408 -4.28 35.85 -7.63
CA ALA A 408 -3.36 34.80 -7.18
C ALA A 408 -4.00 33.94 -6.07
N THR A 409 -3.71 32.64 -6.09
CA THR A 409 -4.24 31.65 -5.15
C THR A 409 -3.46 31.55 -3.84
#